data_AF-A0A5N1J2T0-F1
#
_entry.id   AF-A0A5N1J2T0-F1
#
_cell.length_a   1.000
_cell.length_b   1.000
_cell.length_c   1.000
_cell.angle_alpha   90.00
_cell.angle_beta   90.00
_cell.angle_gamma   90.00
#
_symmetry.space_group_name_H-M   'P 1'
#
loop_
_entity.id
_entity.type
_entity.pdbx_description
1 polymer ?
#
loop_
_entity_poly.entity_id
_entity_poly.type
_entity_poly.pdbx_seq_one_letter_code
_entity_poly.pdbx_strand_id
1 'polypeptide(L)'
;MWYNQTLFRVSAQLAADGIFSGIDRNLKPDVFLIGFLHKKPTANLKVELEPSDLRFPVSLFDPMVQLILRFERYEMESLKTAGHLPEHDSHEKFDHQQLLRKNLQVILNEINEDRESNQVAFASCPVWVNDFLVFVVLQFNKEAYFGHYALANRPAWRHVAAPGSLLEATVAEYLNDCGKALRDADYASGKSILDRDYSEVLRAAGKRFMYTPSSTNHGLFDACNAISSLRYEGTEGVGSMLLARRDHPDIYQLIKLDTPVSMRDYRSVRKLLELAEGNVRLLSDSVYVYGLGSMKPGHDFSKGELFQVNFTKHYTWEFVHAGHVMMRVTYGLPSLPKGQLDEQKFRNDICHTFAGISEENVQKLWLLIHEVTRLRHGTMIVISEGARSEAARLAKQGFTLAPVAISPSFIRLLTQIDGALLLDTEGTCHAIGVILDGLASERGDAARGARYNSAIRYVETSIYRCLAVVLSEDGLINVIRAV
;
A
#
# COMPACT_ATOMS: atom_id res chain seq x y z
N MET A 1 -9.03 -30.02 -12.31
CA MET A 1 -10.28 -29.57 -11.68
C MET A 1 -11.40 -29.40 -12.72
N TRP A 2 -11.35 -28.39 -13.59
CA TRP A 2 -12.29 -28.24 -14.71
C TRP A 2 -11.57 -27.79 -16.00
N TYR A 3 -12.25 -27.86 -17.15
CA TYR A 3 -11.64 -27.63 -18.47
C TYR A 3 -10.97 -26.26 -18.62
N ASN A 4 -11.58 -25.19 -18.10
CA ASN A 4 -11.08 -23.82 -18.24
C ASN A 4 -10.19 -23.34 -17.07
N GLN A 5 -9.71 -24.24 -16.20
CA GLN A 5 -8.96 -23.86 -15.00
C GLN A 5 -7.69 -23.04 -15.28
N THR A 6 -6.95 -23.41 -16.34
CA THR A 6 -5.71 -22.73 -16.71
C THR A 6 -5.99 -21.33 -17.24
N LEU A 7 -7.04 -21.16 -18.05
CA LEU A 7 -7.48 -19.85 -18.55
C LEU A 7 -7.92 -18.93 -17.40
N PHE A 8 -8.67 -19.48 -16.44
CA PHE A 8 -9.06 -18.76 -15.24
C PHE A 8 -7.82 -18.32 -14.45
N ARG A 9 -6.89 -19.23 -14.15
CA ARG A 9 -5.67 -18.92 -13.39
C ARG A 9 -4.82 -17.86 -14.07
N VAL A 10 -4.59 -17.97 -15.38
CA VAL A 10 -3.81 -16.97 -16.14
C VAL A 10 -4.49 -15.60 -16.09
N SER A 11 -5.81 -15.54 -16.20
CA SER A 11 -6.55 -14.28 -16.10
C SER A 11 -6.51 -13.69 -14.69
N ALA A 12 -6.52 -14.54 -13.67
CA ALA A 12 -6.32 -14.15 -12.27
C ALA A 12 -4.93 -13.55 -12.08
N GLN A 13 -3.90 -14.23 -12.57
CA GLN A 13 -2.52 -13.78 -12.53
C GLN A 13 -2.36 -12.39 -13.18
N LEU A 14 -2.89 -12.19 -14.39
CA LEU A 14 -2.81 -10.89 -15.08
C LEU A 14 -3.50 -9.76 -14.29
N ALA A 15 -4.64 -10.06 -13.66
CA ALA A 15 -5.33 -9.10 -12.80
C ALA A 15 -4.52 -8.80 -11.53
N ALA A 16 -3.91 -9.81 -10.91
CA ALA A 16 -3.02 -9.64 -9.76
C ALA A 16 -1.80 -8.78 -10.13
N ASP A 17 -1.14 -9.07 -11.26
CA ASP A 17 -0.02 -8.28 -11.77
C ASP A 17 -0.42 -6.83 -11.98
N GLY A 18 -1.58 -6.58 -12.59
CA GLY A 18 -2.08 -5.23 -12.85
C GLY A 18 -2.41 -4.42 -11.59
N ILE A 19 -2.95 -5.07 -10.56
CA ILE A 19 -3.29 -4.41 -9.29
C ILE A 19 -2.06 -4.22 -8.42
N PHE A 20 -1.36 -5.31 -8.09
CA PHE A 20 -0.33 -5.31 -7.05
C PHE A 20 0.99 -4.75 -7.53
N SER A 21 1.38 -4.96 -8.79
CA SER A 21 2.58 -4.29 -9.34
C SER A 21 2.38 -2.77 -9.47
N GLY A 22 1.14 -2.31 -9.55
CA GLY A 22 0.77 -0.89 -9.49
C GLY A 22 0.91 -0.30 -8.09
N ILE A 23 0.82 -1.12 -7.04
CA ILE A 23 1.07 -0.73 -5.65
C ILE A 23 2.57 -0.78 -5.34
N ASP A 24 3.20 -1.93 -5.56
CA ASP A 24 4.63 -2.16 -5.38
C ASP A 24 5.09 -3.34 -6.26
N ARG A 25 6.02 -3.06 -7.18
CA ARG A 25 6.56 -4.06 -8.12
C ARG A 25 7.35 -5.17 -7.43
N ASN A 26 7.84 -4.94 -6.22
CA ASN A 26 8.59 -5.95 -5.47
C ASN A 26 7.70 -7.05 -4.88
N LEU A 27 6.37 -6.83 -4.81
CA LEU A 27 5.42 -7.82 -4.31
C LEU A 27 5.43 -9.11 -5.13
N LYS A 28 5.64 -9.03 -6.45
CA LYS A 28 5.70 -10.17 -7.37
C LYS A 28 4.52 -11.15 -7.14
N PRO A 29 3.26 -10.73 -7.39
CA PRO A 29 2.10 -11.58 -7.18
C PRO A 29 2.22 -12.90 -7.95
N ASP A 30 1.86 -14.01 -7.30
CA ASP A 30 1.76 -15.32 -7.94
C ASP A 30 0.43 -15.98 -7.55
N VAL A 31 -0.31 -16.49 -8.54
CA VAL A 31 -1.66 -17.01 -8.36
C VAL A 31 -1.73 -18.47 -8.78
N PHE A 32 -2.26 -19.29 -7.87
CA PHE A 32 -2.54 -20.69 -8.12
C PHE A 32 -3.87 -21.13 -7.51
N LEU A 33 -4.34 -22.31 -7.92
CA LEU A 33 -5.59 -22.89 -7.46
C LEU A 33 -5.34 -24.17 -6.67
N ILE A 34 -6.19 -24.40 -5.67
CA ILE A 34 -6.26 -25.67 -4.93
C ILE A 34 -7.70 -26.18 -5.04
N GLY A 35 -7.87 -27.37 -5.61
CA GLY A 35 -9.17 -28.02 -5.75
C GLY A 35 -9.25 -29.30 -4.94
N PHE A 36 -10.35 -29.48 -4.21
CA PHE A 36 -10.67 -30.72 -3.51
C PHE A 36 -11.81 -31.42 -4.27
N LEU A 37 -11.52 -32.55 -4.91
CA LEU A 37 -12.50 -33.33 -5.65
C LEU A 37 -13.51 -33.96 -4.71
N HIS A 38 -14.75 -33.53 -4.80
CA HIS A 38 -15.90 -34.03 -4.09
C HIS A 38 -16.74 -34.95 -5.01
N LYS A 39 -16.39 -36.24 -5.05
CA LYS A 39 -17.30 -37.28 -5.59
C LYS A 39 -17.91 -38.05 -4.42
N LYS A 40 -19.22 -38.37 -4.55
CA LYS A 40 -20.04 -39.26 -3.69
C LYS A 40 -19.23 -40.14 -2.71
N PRO A 41 -19.72 -40.33 -1.47
CA PRO A 41 -18.92 -40.61 -0.27
C PRO A 41 -18.00 -41.81 -0.48
N THR A 42 -16.80 -41.52 -0.93
CA THR A 42 -15.68 -42.45 -0.98
C THR A 42 -14.54 -41.72 -0.28
N ALA A 43 -13.83 -42.43 0.60
CA ALA A 43 -12.87 -41.86 1.54
C ALA A 43 -11.64 -41.17 0.90
N ASN A 44 -11.61 -41.03 -0.42
CA ASN A 44 -10.49 -40.54 -1.21
C ASN A 44 -10.84 -39.21 -1.90
N LEU A 45 -10.99 -38.13 -1.13
CA LEU A 45 -10.94 -36.77 -1.69
C LEU A 45 -9.58 -36.61 -2.38
N LYS A 46 -9.59 -36.35 -3.68
CA LYS A 46 -8.37 -36.09 -4.46
C LYS A 46 -8.10 -34.59 -4.45
N VAL A 47 -6.92 -34.19 -4.01
CA VAL A 47 -6.47 -32.79 -4.10
C VAL A 47 -5.77 -32.58 -5.44
N GLU A 48 -6.11 -31.51 -6.13
CA GLU A 48 -5.49 -31.08 -7.39
C GLU A 48 -4.99 -29.65 -7.25
N LEU A 49 -3.83 -29.36 -7.86
CA LEU A 49 -3.23 -28.03 -7.91
C LEU A 49 -3.17 -27.55 -9.36
N GLU A 50 -3.32 -26.24 -9.57
CA GLU A 50 -3.15 -25.61 -10.88
C GLU A 50 -2.23 -24.38 -10.74
N PRO A 51 -1.04 -24.38 -11.38
CA PRO A 51 -0.57 -25.39 -12.33
C PRO A 51 -0.07 -26.67 -11.65
N SER A 52 -0.07 -27.80 -12.36
CA SER A 52 0.28 -29.11 -11.80
C SER A 52 1.75 -29.26 -11.38
N ASP A 53 2.63 -28.36 -11.80
CA ASP A 53 4.07 -28.33 -11.53
C ASP A 53 4.42 -27.47 -10.30
N LEU A 54 3.43 -27.03 -9.52
CA LEU A 54 3.64 -26.37 -8.24
C LEU A 54 4.56 -27.19 -7.33
N ARG A 55 5.50 -26.52 -6.67
CA ARG A 55 6.50 -27.15 -5.78
C ARG A 55 5.90 -27.73 -4.49
N PHE A 56 4.58 -27.75 -4.33
CA PHE A 56 3.88 -28.23 -3.15
C PHE A 56 3.46 -29.69 -3.33
N PRO A 57 3.99 -30.64 -2.53
CA PRO A 57 3.44 -31.99 -2.49
C PRO A 57 2.01 -31.93 -1.97
N VAL A 58 1.14 -32.63 -2.67
CA VAL A 58 -0.31 -32.64 -2.44
C VAL A 58 -0.68 -33.10 -1.02
N SER A 59 0.14 -33.96 -0.41
CA SER A 59 -0.04 -34.46 0.96
C SER A 59 -0.01 -33.37 2.04
N LEU A 60 0.54 -32.19 1.75
CA LEU A 60 0.51 -31.06 2.69
C LEU A 60 -0.92 -30.57 2.97
N PHE A 61 -1.88 -30.91 2.09
CA PHE A 61 -3.28 -30.53 2.23
C PHE A 61 -4.16 -31.67 2.79
N ASP A 62 -3.58 -32.79 3.23
CA ASP A 62 -4.32 -33.88 3.89
C ASP A 62 -5.13 -33.42 5.12
N PRO A 63 -4.66 -32.47 5.96
CA PRO A 63 -5.47 -31.93 7.05
C PRO A 63 -6.77 -31.25 6.55
N MET A 64 -6.73 -30.56 5.40
CA MET A 64 -7.93 -29.97 4.78
C MET A 64 -8.90 -31.05 4.31
N VAL A 65 -8.40 -32.13 3.71
CA VAL A 65 -9.20 -33.28 3.28
C VAL A 65 -9.99 -33.84 4.47
N GLN A 66 -9.32 -34.06 5.60
CA GLN A 66 -10.00 -34.57 6.80
C GLN A 66 -11.05 -33.60 7.35
N LEU A 67 -10.76 -32.29 7.29
CA LEU A 67 -11.69 -31.26 7.74
C LEU A 67 -12.94 -31.20 6.87
N ILE A 68 -12.79 -31.22 5.54
CA ILE A 68 -13.91 -31.21 4.58
C ILE A 68 -14.80 -32.45 4.80
N LEU A 69 -14.22 -33.64 4.93
CA LEU A 69 -14.97 -34.88 5.19
C LEU A 69 -15.75 -34.86 6.52
N ARG A 70 -15.21 -34.22 7.58
CA ARG A 70 -15.93 -34.08 8.85
C ARG A 70 -17.18 -33.20 8.69
N PHE A 71 -17.08 -32.12 7.94
CA PHE A 71 -18.21 -31.24 7.68
C PHE A 71 -19.28 -31.93 6.83
N GLU A 72 -18.89 -32.67 5.79
CA GLU A 72 -19.84 -33.44 4.99
C GLU A 72 -20.65 -34.42 5.84
N ARG A 73 -20.00 -35.11 6.80
CA ARG A 73 -20.71 -36.01 7.73
C ARG A 73 -21.69 -35.24 8.60
N TYR A 74 -21.28 -34.09 9.13
CA TYR A 74 -22.13 -33.24 9.95
C TYR A 74 -23.36 -32.70 9.19
N GLU A 75 -23.18 -32.19 7.97
CA GLU A 75 -24.30 -31.75 7.12
C GLU A 75 -25.24 -32.91 6.79
N MET A 76 -24.71 -34.08 6.43
CA MET A 76 -25.51 -35.27 6.13
C MET A 76 -26.30 -35.78 7.34
N GLU A 77 -25.74 -35.71 8.56
CA GLU A 77 -26.43 -36.07 9.80
C GLU A 77 -27.48 -35.03 10.21
N SER A 78 -27.19 -33.75 10.01
CA SER A 78 -28.12 -32.64 10.27
C SER A 78 -29.33 -32.69 9.33
N LEU A 79 -29.12 -32.94 8.03
CA LEU A 79 -30.18 -33.11 7.02
C LEU A 79 -31.09 -34.33 7.30
N LYS A 80 -30.56 -35.39 7.90
CA LYS A 80 -31.36 -36.56 8.32
C LYS A 80 -32.23 -36.29 9.54
N THR A 81 -31.83 -35.32 10.37
CA THR A 81 -32.47 -35.02 11.67
C THR A 81 -33.49 -33.88 11.56
N ALA A 82 -33.28 -32.92 10.66
CA ALA A 82 -34.17 -31.77 10.43
C ALA A 82 -35.07 -32.01 9.19
N GLY A 83 -36.32 -32.41 9.41
CA GLY A 83 -37.33 -32.65 8.36
C GLY A 83 -37.84 -31.41 7.60
N HIS A 84 -37.19 -30.25 7.71
CA HIS A 84 -37.49 -29.03 6.95
C HIS A 84 -36.22 -28.21 6.72
N LEU A 85 -36.06 -27.66 5.50
CA LEU A 85 -35.03 -26.69 5.12
C LEU A 85 -35.32 -25.34 5.80
N PRO A 86 -34.48 -24.86 6.74
CA PRO A 86 -34.68 -23.56 7.34
C PRO A 86 -34.00 -22.46 6.52
N GLU A 87 -34.63 -21.30 6.42
CA GLU A 87 -34.06 -20.05 5.87
C GLU A 87 -32.80 -19.55 6.63
N HIS A 88 -32.35 -20.30 7.66
CA HIS A 88 -31.09 -20.13 8.40
C HIS A 88 -29.82 -20.61 7.66
N ASP A 89 -29.97 -21.28 6.52
CA ASP A 89 -28.91 -21.98 5.78
C ASP A 89 -27.79 -21.05 5.25
N SER A 90 -28.07 -19.77 4.95
CA SER A 90 -27.07 -18.87 4.35
C SER A 90 -25.99 -18.39 5.34
N HIS A 91 -26.34 -18.19 6.62
CA HIS A 91 -25.38 -17.76 7.65
C HIS A 91 -24.44 -18.91 8.02
N GLU A 92 -24.98 -20.12 8.22
CA GLU A 92 -24.18 -21.31 8.52
C GLU A 92 -23.23 -21.67 7.36
N LYS A 93 -23.71 -21.57 6.11
CA LYS A 93 -22.86 -21.74 4.92
C LYS A 93 -21.74 -20.70 4.84
N PHE A 94 -22.01 -19.45 5.18
CA PHE A 94 -20.99 -18.39 5.20
C PHE A 94 -19.94 -18.66 6.28
N ASP A 95 -20.35 -19.01 7.49
CA ASP A 95 -19.46 -19.34 8.60
C ASP A 95 -18.59 -20.56 8.27
N HIS A 96 -19.16 -21.55 7.59
CA HIS A 96 -18.45 -22.73 7.12
C HIS A 96 -17.37 -22.40 6.08
N GLN A 97 -17.70 -21.61 5.06
CA GLN A 97 -16.72 -21.17 4.05
C GLN A 97 -15.56 -20.39 4.69
N GLN A 98 -15.86 -19.55 5.69
CA GLN A 98 -14.85 -18.80 6.42
C GLN A 98 -13.96 -19.69 7.29
N LEU A 99 -14.53 -20.74 7.89
CA LEU A 99 -13.76 -21.71 8.66
C LEU A 99 -12.80 -22.50 7.77
N LEU A 100 -13.26 -22.98 6.61
CA LEU A 100 -12.41 -23.66 5.64
C LEU A 100 -11.29 -22.73 5.13
N ARG A 101 -11.61 -21.48 4.79
CA ARG A 101 -10.61 -20.48 4.42
C ARG A 101 -9.56 -20.27 5.51
N LYS A 102 -9.97 -20.12 6.78
CA LYS A 102 -9.06 -19.93 7.91
C LYS A 102 -8.13 -21.13 8.10
N ASN A 103 -8.64 -22.36 7.99
CA ASN A 103 -7.83 -23.56 8.11
C ASN A 103 -6.82 -23.70 6.95
N LEU A 104 -7.24 -23.42 5.72
CA LEU A 104 -6.31 -23.40 4.59
C LEU A 104 -5.22 -22.32 4.79
N GLN A 105 -5.59 -21.16 5.31
CA GLN A 105 -4.64 -20.09 5.63
C GLN A 105 -3.59 -20.54 6.66
N VAL A 106 -4.00 -21.29 7.69
CA VAL A 106 -3.07 -21.84 8.70
C VAL A 106 -2.07 -22.79 8.02
N ILE A 107 -2.55 -23.73 7.21
CA ILE A 107 -1.69 -24.68 6.49
C ILE A 107 -0.72 -23.97 5.56
N LEU A 108 -1.19 -22.95 4.81
CA LEU A 108 -0.32 -22.15 3.95
C LEU A 108 0.76 -21.39 4.74
N ASN A 109 0.46 -20.94 5.96
CA ASN A 109 1.45 -20.29 6.82
C ASN A 109 2.50 -21.32 7.30
N GLU A 110 2.08 -22.48 7.80
CA GLU A 110 2.96 -23.57 8.23
C GLU A 110 3.90 -24.02 7.11
N ILE A 111 3.37 -24.21 5.89
CA ILE A 111 4.18 -24.58 4.71
C ILE A 111 5.25 -23.53 4.39
N ASN A 112 4.93 -22.24 4.53
CA ASN A 112 5.88 -21.17 4.26
C ASN A 112 6.96 -21.07 5.36
N GLU A 113 6.61 -21.36 6.60
CA GLU A 113 7.54 -21.39 7.73
C GLU A 113 8.50 -22.59 7.65
N ASP A 114 7.98 -23.81 7.47
CA ASP A 114 8.77 -25.04 7.41
C ASP A 114 9.78 -25.08 6.27
N ARG A 115 9.49 -24.36 5.18
CA ARG A 115 10.32 -24.34 3.97
C ARG A 115 11.24 -23.13 3.87
N GLU A 116 11.29 -22.29 4.90
CA GLU A 116 11.99 -21.00 4.88
C GLU A 116 11.66 -20.18 3.62
N SER A 117 10.40 -20.26 3.18
CA SER A 117 9.96 -19.63 1.94
C SER A 117 9.97 -18.11 2.10
N ASN A 118 10.58 -17.40 1.14
CA ASN A 118 10.48 -15.94 1.05
C ASN A 118 9.13 -15.50 0.43
N GLN A 119 8.05 -16.24 0.72
CA GLN A 119 6.70 -15.98 0.23
C GLN A 119 5.71 -15.88 1.39
N VAL A 120 4.67 -15.10 1.20
CA VAL A 120 3.46 -15.06 2.03
C VAL A 120 2.26 -15.39 1.16
N ALA A 121 1.33 -16.21 1.64
CA ALA A 121 0.19 -16.70 0.86
C ALA A 121 -1.14 -16.27 1.48
N PHE A 122 -2.16 -16.08 0.65
CA PHE A 122 -3.51 -15.68 1.05
C PHE A 122 -4.55 -16.52 0.32
N ALA A 123 -5.47 -17.13 1.07
CA ALA A 123 -6.54 -17.95 0.50
C ALA A 123 -7.88 -17.19 0.36
N SER A 124 -8.56 -17.41 -0.76
CA SER A 124 -9.96 -17.03 -0.96
C SER A 124 -10.91 -17.86 -0.09
N CYS A 125 -12.19 -17.49 -0.05
CA CYS A 125 -13.22 -18.44 0.36
C CYS A 125 -13.35 -19.54 -0.72
N PRO A 126 -13.70 -20.77 -0.34
CA PRO A 126 -13.90 -21.83 -1.30
C PRO A 126 -15.14 -21.59 -2.16
N VAL A 127 -15.07 -22.03 -3.41
CA VAL A 127 -16.18 -21.97 -4.38
C VAL A 127 -16.35 -23.34 -5.03
N TRP A 128 -17.59 -23.80 -5.10
CA TRP A 128 -17.93 -25.01 -5.85
C TRP A 128 -17.85 -24.76 -7.34
N VAL A 129 -17.05 -25.55 -8.05
CA VAL A 129 -16.93 -25.57 -9.50
C VAL A 129 -17.01 -27.02 -9.97
N ASN A 130 -18.13 -27.40 -10.59
CA ASN A 130 -18.47 -28.80 -10.88
C ASN A 130 -18.34 -29.66 -9.61
N ASP A 131 -17.56 -30.75 -9.68
CA ASP A 131 -17.29 -31.65 -8.56
C ASP A 131 -16.14 -31.18 -7.65
N PHE A 132 -15.61 -29.97 -7.81
CA PHE A 132 -14.47 -29.49 -7.02
C PHE A 132 -14.85 -28.34 -6.11
N LEU A 133 -14.35 -28.39 -4.87
CA LEU A 133 -14.27 -27.23 -3.99
C LEU A 133 -12.94 -26.51 -4.24
N VAL A 134 -12.99 -25.34 -4.85
CA VAL A 134 -11.81 -24.62 -5.36
C VAL A 134 -11.50 -23.39 -4.51
N PHE A 135 -10.22 -23.23 -4.17
CA PHE A 135 -9.64 -22.03 -3.58
C PHE A 135 -8.72 -21.35 -4.58
N VAL A 136 -8.76 -20.02 -4.58
CA VAL A 136 -7.73 -19.19 -5.22
C VAL A 136 -6.73 -18.79 -4.15
N VAL A 137 -5.45 -19.03 -4.43
CA VAL A 137 -4.36 -18.63 -3.55
C VAL A 137 -3.52 -17.57 -4.25
N LEU A 138 -3.26 -16.49 -3.54
CA LEU A 138 -2.37 -15.41 -3.96
C LEU A 138 -1.12 -15.40 -3.09
N GLN A 139 0.05 -15.40 -3.70
CA GLN A 139 1.34 -15.31 -3.05
C GLN A 139 2.05 -14.00 -3.38
N PHE A 140 2.89 -13.54 -2.46
CA PHE A 140 3.79 -12.41 -2.65
C PHE A 140 5.15 -12.69 -2.03
N ASN A 141 6.15 -11.96 -2.50
CA ASN A 141 7.42 -11.85 -1.80
C ASN A 141 7.22 -11.37 -0.34
N LYS A 142 7.68 -12.16 0.62
CA LYS A 142 7.47 -11.95 2.06
C LYS A 142 8.07 -10.64 2.55
N GLU A 143 9.32 -10.37 2.18
CA GLU A 143 10.04 -9.14 2.54
C GLU A 143 9.32 -7.90 2.00
N ALA A 144 8.94 -7.89 0.72
CA ALA A 144 8.21 -6.77 0.13
C ALA A 144 6.84 -6.56 0.80
N TYR A 145 6.10 -7.63 1.09
CA TYR A 145 4.78 -7.52 1.73
C TYR A 145 4.87 -6.95 3.15
N PHE A 146 5.78 -7.49 3.98
CA PHE A 146 5.94 -7.05 5.37
C PHE A 146 6.78 -5.77 5.52
N GLY A 147 7.44 -5.31 4.46
CA GLY A 147 8.12 -4.01 4.43
C GLY A 147 7.17 -2.80 4.52
N HIS A 148 5.88 -3.00 4.25
CA HIS A 148 4.86 -1.96 4.37
C HIS A 148 4.23 -1.96 5.76
N TYR A 149 4.04 -0.75 6.32
CA TYR A 149 3.44 -0.60 7.64
C TYR A 149 2.02 -1.17 7.69
N ALA A 150 1.76 -2.02 8.69
CA ALA A 150 0.45 -2.57 9.00
C ALA A 150 0.20 -2.50 10.52
N LEU A 151 -1.07 -2.46 10.92
CA LEU A 151 -1.42 -2.50 12.33
C LEU A 151 -1.00 -3.83 12.97
N ALA A 152 -0.20 -3.75 14.03
CA ALA A 152 0.19 -4.92 14.82
C ALA A 152 -1.03 -5.56 15.52
N ASN A 153 -1.90 -4.73 16.09
CA ASN A 153 -3.15 -5.17 16.73
C ASN A 153 -4.34 -4.47 16.10
N ARG A 154 -5.47 -5.17 16.06
CA ARG A 154 -6.74 -4.62 15.58
C ARG A 154 -7.57 -4.08 16.74
N PRO A 155 -8.39 -3.05 16.53
CA PRO A 155 -9.21 -2.51 17.59
C PRO A 155 -10.10 -3.60 18.21
N ALA A 156 -9.98 -3.82 19.52
CA ALA A 156 -10.64 -4.91 20.24
C ALA A 156 -12.18 -4.83 20.23
N TRP A 157 -12.73 -3.64 19.99
CA TRP A 157 -14.18 -3.39 19.95
C TRP A 157 -14.87 -3.95 18.69
N ARG A 158 -14.15 -4.66 17.81
CA ARG A 158 -14.67 -5.08 16.51
C ARG A 158 -14.91 -6.59 16.43
N HIS A 159 -16.16 -6.97 16.14
CA HIS A 159 -16.57 -8.36 15.95
C HIS A 159 -16.15 -8.96 14.59
N VAL A 160 -15.88 -8.13 13.57
CA VAL A 160 -15.46 -8.55 12.23
C VAL A 160 -14.05 -8.04 11.96
N ALA A 161 -13.13 -8.91 11.50
CA ALA A 161 -11.75 -8.54 11.21
C ALA A 161 -11.66 -7.45 10.12
N ALA A 162 -11.41 -6.19 10.51
CA ALA A 162 -11.12 -5.11 9.56
C ALA A 162 -9.65 -5.10 9.17
N PRO A 163 -9.29 -4.84 7.90
CA PRO A 163 -7.91 -4.96 7.42
C PRO A 163 -6.93 -4.05 8.19
N GLY A 164 -5.72 -4.55 8.44
CA GLY A 164 -4.64 -3.83 9.13
C GLY A 164 -3.81 -2.92 8.22
N SER A 165 -3.96 -3.04 6.89
CA SER A 165 -3.30 -2.21 5.89
C SER A 165 -4.12 -2.10 4.61
N LEU A 166 -3.76 -1.15 3.73
CA LEU A 166 -4.34 -1.07 2.39
C LEU A 166 -4.04 -2.32 1.55
N LEU A 167 -2.83 -2.89 1.68
CA LEU A 167 -2.46 -4.12 0.97
C LEU A 167 -3.37 -5.27 1.35
N GLU A 168 -3.58 -5.50 2.65
CA GLU A 168 -4.46 -6.56 3.11
C GLU A 168 -5.91 -6.34 2.64
N ALA A 169 -6.40 -5.10 2.69
CA ALA A 169 -7.72 -4.75 2.16
C ALA A 169 -7.83 -5.07 0.66
N THR A 170 -6.77 -4.79 -0.10
CA THR A 170 -6.71 -5.04 -1.54
C THR A 170 -6.67 -6.53 -1.86
N VAL A 171 -5.88 -7.32 -1.13
CA VAL A 171 -5.89 -8.79 -1.21
C VAL A 171 -7.29 -9.33 -0.99
N ALA A 172 -7.97 -8.84 0.04
CA ALA A 172 -9.30 -9.32 0.39
C ALA A 172 -10.39 -8.88 -0.62
N GLU A 173 -10.23 -7.77 -1.34
CA GLU A 173 -11.11 -7.39 -2.46
C GLU A 173 -10.82 -8.25 -3.70
N TYR A 174 -9.55 -8.40 -4.06
CA TYR A 174 -9.11 -9.21 -5.20
C TYR A 174 -9.57 -10.67 -5.09
N LEU A 175 -9.33 -11.32 -3.94
CA LEU A 175 -9.73 -12.72 -3.72
C LEU A 175 -11.26 -12.88 -3.68
N ASN A 176 -12.00 -11.86 -3.23
CA ASN A 176 -13.45 -11.86 -3.28
C ASN A 176 -13.98 -11.78 -4.72
N ASP A 177 -13.36 -10.96 -5.56
CA ASP A 177 -13.71 -10.88 -6.98
C ASP A 177 -13.34 -12.16 -7.73
N CYS A 178 -12.18 -12.76 -7.44
CA CYS A 178 -11.84 -14.10 -7.96
C CYS A 178 -12.88 -15.16 -7.56
N GLY A 179 -13.36 -15.10 -6.32
CA GLY A 179 -14.43 -15.99 -5.85
C GLY A 179 -15.76 -15.79 -6.57
N LYS A 180 -16.13 -14.54 -6.94
CA LYS A 180 -17.31 -14.29 -7.78
C LYS A 180 -17.11 -14.85 -9.19
N ALA A 181 -15.95 -14.60 -9.79
CA ALA A 181 -15.62 -15.09 -11.12
C ALA A 181 -15.61 -16.62 -11.20
N LEU A 182 -15.19 -17.32 -10.13
CA LEU A 182 -15.28 -18.79 -10.06
C LEU A 182 -16.72 -19.32 -10.08
N ARG A 183 -17.69 -18.57 -9.54
CA ARG A 183 -19.10 -18.99 -9.50
C ARG A 183 -19.75 -18.93 -10.87
N ASP A 184 -19.26 -18.07 -11.75
CA ASP A 184 -19.65 -18.04 -13.15
C ASP A 184 -18.96 -19.22 -13.88
N ALA A 185 -19.58 -20.40 -13.78
CA ALA A 185 -19.07 -21.68 -14.29
C ALA A 185 -18.76 -21.67 -15.80
N ASP A 186 -19.30 -20.71 -16.55
CA ASP A 186 -19.06 -20.46 -17.96
C ASP A 186 -18.04 -19.32 -18.18
N TYR A 187 -16.88 -19.39 -17.51
CA TYR A 187 -15.77 -18.52 -17.87
C TYR A 187 -15.30 -18.86 -19.29
N ALA A 188 -15.94 -18.22 -20.27
CA ALA A 188 -15.61 -18.32 -21.68
C ALA A 188 -14.32 -17.55 -21.97
N SER A 189 -13.60 -17.97 -23.03
CA SER A 189 -12.37 -17.29 -23.45
C SER A 189 -12.62 -15.80 -23.71
N GLY A 190 -11.80 -14.94 -23.11
CA GLY A 190 -11.79 -13.49 -23.36
C GLY A 190 -12.58 -12.61 -22.39
N LYS A 191 -13.28 -13.17 -21.38
CA LYS A 191 -13.80 -12.36 -20.27
C LYS A 191 -12.65 -11.98 -19.32
N SER A 192 -12.67 -10.75 -18.79
CA SER A 192 -11.82 -10.38 -17.66
C SER A 192 -12.30 -11.12 -16.41
N ILE A 193 -11.39 -11.49 -15.50
CA ILE A 193 -11.76 -12.10 -14.22
C ILE A 193 -12.38 -11.08 -13.25
N LEU A 194 -12.06 -9.80 -13.48
CA LEU A 194 -12.65 -8.69 -12.74
C LEU A 194 -13.70 -8.05 -13.62
N ASP A 195 -14.92 -7.93 -13.11
CA ASP A 195 -16.01 -7.18 -13.74
C ASP A 195 -15.83 -5.65 -13.61
N ARG A 196 -14.68 -5.21 -13.08
CA ARG A 196 -14.36 -3.82 -12.75
C ARG A 196 -12.89 -3.51 -12.95
N ASP A 197 -12.59 -2.22 -13.18
CA ASP A 197 -11.23 -1.72 -13.35
C ASP A 197 -10.39 -1.87 -12.07
N TYR A 198 -9.06 -1.96 -12.23
CA TYR A 198 -8.12 -2.05 -11.11
C TYR A 198 -8.24 -0.85 -10.15
N SER A 199 -8.51 0.34 -10.68
CA SER A 199 -8.76 1.54 -9.87
C SER A 199 -10.00 1.39 -8.99
N GLU A 200 -11.03 0.67 -9.44
CA GLU A 200 -12.23 0.41 -8.65
C GLU A 200 -11.95 -0.61 -7.53
N VAL A 201 -11.15 -1.64 -7.80
CA VAL A 201 -10.67 -2.57 -6.77
C VAL A 201 -9.92 -1.82 -5.68
N LEU A 202 -9.00 -0.92 -6.05
CA LEU A 202 -8.26 -0.09 -5.10
C LEU A 202 -9.17 0.85 -4.30
N ARG A 203 -10.18 1.48 -4.95
CA ARG A 203 -11.18 2.28 -4.25
C ARG A 203 -11.98 1.45 -3.24
N ALA A 204 -12.42 0.26 -3.62
CA ALA A 204 -13.12 -0.65 -2.73
C ALA A 204 -12.24 -1.08 -1.55
N ALA A 205 -10.96 -1.34 -1.81
CA ALA A 205 -9.97 -1.65 -0.77
C ALA A 205 -9.78 -0.49 0.20
N GLY A 206 -9.64 0.75 -0.30
CA GLY A 206 -9.57 1.94 0.54
C GLY A 206 -10.82 2.16 1.38
N LYS A 207 -12.02 1.95 0.82
CA LYS A 207 -13.28 1.97 1.57
C LYS A 207 -13.30 0.92 2.69
N ARG A 208 -12.94 -0.32 2.35
CA ARG A 208 -12.85 -1.43 3.31
C ARG A 208 -11.83 -1.12 4.42
N PHE A 209 -10.71 -0.48 4.08
CA PHE A 209 -9.69 -0.11 5.04
C PHE A 209 -10.12 1.01 5.98
N MET A 210 -10.88 1.99 5.49
CA MET A 210 -11.48 3.03 6.34
C MET A 210 -12.58 2.51 7.26
N TYR A 211 -12.97 1.24 7.13
CA TYR A 211 -13.77 0.64 8.18
C TYR A 211 -12.96 0.47 9.45
N THR A 212 -11.65 0.20 9.40
CA THR A 212 -10.79 -0.03 10.58
C THR A 212 -10.94 1.00 11.70
N PRO A 213 -10.82 2.34 11.45
CA PRO A 213 -11.03 3.36 12.48
C PRO A 213 -12.52 3.62 12.79
N SER A 214 -13.45 3.06 12.01
CA SER A 214 -14.88 3.33 12.07
C SER A 214 -15.64 2.22 12.80
N SER A 215 -16.45 2.58 13.79
CA SER A 215 -17.29 1.63 14.54
C SER A 215 -18.37 0.98 13.68
N THR A 216 -18.68 1.60 12.56
CA THR A 216 -19.83 1.31 11.69
C THR A 216 -19.46 1.53 10.23
N ASN A 217 -20.29 1.04 9.32
CA ASN A 217 -20.07 1.22 7.88
C ASN A 217 -20.75 2.52 7.38
N HIS A 218 -20.26 3.69 7.83
CA HIS A 218 -20.93 4.98 7.58
C HIS A 218 -20.33 5.84 6.46
N GLY A 219 -19.45 5.27 5.62
CA GLY A 219 -18.94 5.97 4.43
C GLY A 219 -17.84 6.99 4.74
N LEU A 220 -17.03 6.75 5.78
CA LEU A 220 -15.93 7.63 6.19
C LEU A 220 -14.95 7.93 5.04
N PHE A 221 -14.61 6.94 4.22
CA PHE A 221 -13.78 7.13 3.03
C PHE A 221 -14.38 8.16 2.06
N ASP A 222 -15.67 8.02 1.77
CA ASP A 222 -16.38 8.92 0.85
C ASP A 222 -16.53 10.32 1.47
N ALA A 223 -16.72 10.41 2.79
CA ALA A 223 -16.72 11.67 3.52
C ALA A 223 -15.36 12.39 3.45
N CYS A 224 -14.25 11.69 3.70
CA CYS A 224 -12.91 12.26 3.57
C CYS A 224 -12.63 12.72 2.12
N ASN A 225 -13.03 11.94 1.12
CA ASN A 225 -12.93 12.34 -0.28
C ASN A 225 -13.71 13.64 -0.56
N ALA A 226 -14.97 13.70 -0.14
CA ALA A 226 -15.81 14.88 -0.36
C ALA A 226 -15.29 16.12 0.38
N ILE A 227 -14.83 15.97 1.64
CA ILE A 227 -14.24 17.08 2.40
C ILE A 227 -12.96 17.57 1.71
N SER A 228 -12.10 16.66 1.26
CA SER A 228 -10.83 17.01 0.61
C SER A 228 -11.00 17.73 -0.73
N SER A 229 -12.11 17.48 -1.44
CA SER A 229 -12.40 18.13 -2.72
C SER A 229 -13.01 19.54 -2.56
N LEU A 230 -13.47 19.92 -1.37
CA LEU A 230 -14.02 21.26 -1.14
C LEU A 230 -12.93 22.30 -0.89
N ARG A 231 -13.08 23.46 -1.54
CA ARG A 231 -12.35 24.68 -1.19
C ARG A 231 -13.17 25.50 -0.20
N TYR A 232 -12.50 26.28 0.63
CA TYR A 232 -13.12 27.27 1.50
C TYR A 232 -12.39 28.60 1.30
N GLU A 233 -13.12 29.69 1.07
CA GLU A 233 -12.54 31.02 0.79
C GLU A 233 -11.46 31.04 -0.32
N GLY A 234 -11.54 30.10 -1.27
CA GLY A 234 -10.62 29.96 -2.40
C GLY A 234 -9.34 29.18 -2.10
N THR A 235 -9.06 28.86 -0.84
CA THR A 235 -7.88 28.08 -0.42
C THR A 235 -8.16 26.58 -0.38
N GLU A 236 -7.10 25.78 -0.55
CA GLU A 236 -7.18 24.32 -0.43
C GLU A 236 -7.44 23.90 1.02
N GLY A 237 -8.18 22.81 1.21
CA GLY A 237 -8.42 22.23 2.52
C GLY A 237 -7.19 21.51 3.06
N VAL A 238 -6.38 22.23 3.83
CA VAL A 238 -5.33 21.66 4.66
C VAL A 238 -5.80 21.62 6.11
N GLY A 239 -5.52 20.52 6.80
CA GLY A 239 -5.90 20.35 8.20
C GLY A 239 -5.86 18.89 8.60
N SER A 240 -6.14 18.59 9.86
CA SER A 240 -6.15 17.21 10.33
C SER A 240 -7.29 16.89 11.29
N MET A 241 -7.66 15.62 11.30
CA MET A 241 -8.74 15.08 12.10
C MET A 241 -8.24 13.84 12.84
N LEU A 242 -8.51 13.75 14.14
CA LEU A 242 -8.35 12.55 14.94
C LEU A 242 -9.63 11.72 14.90
N LEU A 243 -9.45 10.42 14.66
CA LEU A 243 -10.49 9.42 14.68
C LEU A 243 -10.31 8.57 15.94
N ALA A 244 -11.30 8.62 16.83
CA ALA A 244 -11.35 7.82 18.04
C ALA A 244 -12.78 7.76 18.59
N ARG A 245 -13.05 6.77 19.44
CA ARG A 245 -14.29 6.77 20.25
C ARG A 245 -14.41 8.05 21.06
N ARG A 246 -15.64 8.45 21.37
CA ARG A 246 -15.90 9.58 22.28
C ARG A 246 -15.27 9.31 23.65
N ASP A 247 -14.83 10.39 24.29
CA ASP A 247 -14.22 10.38 25.63
C ASP A 247 -12.97 9.47 25.74
N HIS A 248 -12.24 9.28 24.63
CA HIS A 248 -11.00 8.52 24.64
C HIS A 248 -9.99 9.11 25.65
N PRO A 249 -9.42 8.31 26.57
CA PRO A 249 -8.62 8.82 27.68
C PRO A 249 -7.36 9.57 27.23
N ASP A 250 -6.84 9.24 26.05
CA ASP A 250 -5.63 9.84 25.49
C ASP A 250 -5.90 11.03 24.54
N ILE A 251 -7.11 11.59 24.57
CA ILE A 251 -7.46 12.81 23.85
C ILE A 251 -7.62 13.96 24.85
N TYR A 252 -6.98 15.09 24.56
CA TYR A 252 -7.25 16.37 25.20
C TYR A 252 -8.26 17.13 24.36
N GLN A 253 -9.50 17.23 24.85
CA GLN A 253 -10.55 17.99 24.19
C GLN A 253 -10.44 19.47 24.56
N LEU A 254 -10.08 20.30 23.59
CA LEU A 254 -9.96 21.75 23.73
C LEU A 254 -11.34 22.42 23.63
N ILE A 255 -12.13 22.01 22.64
CA ILE A 255 -13.46 22.55 22.36
C ILE A 255 -14.42 21.38 22.18
N LYS A 256 -15.57 21.47 22.84
CA LYS A 256 -16.69 20.55 22.64
C LYS A 256 -17.80 21.29 21.91
N LEU A 257 -18.28 20.70 20.83
CA LEU A 257 -19.48 21.18 20.16
C LEU A 257 -20.70 20.74 20.96
N ASP A 258 -21.60 21.68 21.23
CA ASP A 258 -22.88 21.37 21.87
C ASP A 258 -23.73 20.45 20.98
N THR A 259 -23.77 20.75 19.68
CA THR A 259 -24.36 19.89 18.65
C THR A 259 -23.27 19.34 17.72
N PRO A 260 -22.96 18.03 17.78
CA PRO A 260 -22.00 17.41 16.88
C PRO A 260 -22.42 17.52 15.40
N VAL A 261 -21.45 17.72 14.51
CA VAL A 261 -21.68 17.87 13.06
C VAL A 261 -21.50 16.53 12.38
N SER A 262 -22.48 16.11 11.57
CA SER A 262 -22.36 14.86 10.81
C SER A 262 -21.19 14.91 9.82
N MET A 263 -20.42 13.82 9.72
CA MET A 263 -19.39 13.64 8.69
C MET A 263 -19.95 13.72 7.26
N ARG A 264 -21.27 13.59 7.09
CA ARG A 264 -21.96 13.75 5.80
C ARG A 264 -22.26 15.21 5.46
N ASP A 265 -22.22 16.11 6.44
CA ASP A 265 -22.26 17.56 6.18
C ASP A 265 -20.85 18.05 5.85
N TYR A 266 -20.41 17.71 4.63
CA TYR A 266 -19.05 17.98 4.17
C TYR A 266 -18.69 19.46 4.25
N ARG A 267 -19.66 20.36 4.03
CA ARG A 267 -19.43 21.81 4.04
C ARG A 267 -19.20 22.32 5.45
N SER A 268 -19.99 21.87 6.43
CA SER A 268 -19.79 22.25 7.83
C SER A 268 -18.52 21.65 8.40
N VAL A 269 -18.21 20.39 8.09
CA VAL A 269 -16.92 19.77 8.50
C VAL A 269 -15.74 20.50 7.87
N ARG A 270 -15.82 20.85 6.58
CA ARG A 270 -14.78 21.62 5.89
C ARG A 270 -14.55 22.99 6.54
N LYS A 271 -15.62 23.69 6.97
CA LYS A 271 -15.51 24.95 7.71
C LYS A 271 -14.79 24.77 9.04
N LEU A 272 -15.16 23.74 9.81
CA LEU A 272 -14.51 23.45 11.09
C LEU A 272 -13.04 23.08 10.92
N LEU A 273 -12.68 22.44 9.80
CA LEU A 273 -11.30 22.05 9.51
C LEU A 273 -10.34 23.24 9.42
N GLU A 274 -10.83 24.45 9.10
CA GLU A 274 -10.02 25.69 9.15
C GLU A 274 -9.46 25.99 10.55
N LEU A 275 -10.09 25.46 11.60
CA LEU A 275 -9.62 25.61 12.98
C LEU A 275 -8.58 24.55 13.38
N ALA A 276 -8.31 23.57 12.51
CA ALA A 276 -7.41 22.44 12.78
C ALA A 276 -5.98 22.73 12.31
N GLU A 277 -5.33 23.71 12.95
CA GLU A 277 -3.96 24.13 12.67
C GLU A 277 -2.97 23.67 13.75
N GLY A 278 -1.70 23.43 13.35
CA GLY A 278 -0.62 23.07 14.25
C GLY A 278 -0.89 21.76 15.00
N ASN A 279 -1.05 21.86 16.33
CA ASN A 279 -1.35 20.69 17.17
C ASN A 279 -2.86 20.46 17.40
N VAL A 280 -3.72 21.37 16.92
CA VAL A 280 -5.18 21.25 17.06
C VAL A 280 -5.74 20.48 15.88
N ARG A 281 -6.65 19.55 16.17
CA ARG A 281 -7.26 18.64 15.20
C ARG A 281 -8.76 18.57 15.43
N LEU A 282 -9.53 18.32 14.38
CA LEU A 282 -10.92 17.92 14.56
C LEU A 282 -11.00 16.60 15.30
N LEU A 283 -11.95 16.46 16.22
CA LEU A 283 -12.22 15.20 16.90
C LEU A 283 -13.46 14.55 16.30
N SER A 284 -13.32 13.32 15.82
CA SER A 284 -14.41 12.60 15.16
C SER A 284 -14.50 11.15 15.64
N ASP A 285 -15.72 10.66 15.77
CA ASP A 285 -16.05 9.27 16.10
C ASP A 285 -16.33 8.43 14.84
N SER A 286 -15.86 8.90 13.67
CA SER A 286 -16.14 8.43 12.30
C SER A 286 -17.52 8.79 11.74
N VAL A 287 -18.46 9.22 12.57
CA VAL A 287 -19.85 9.54 12.17
C VAL A 287 -20.13 11.02 12.35
N TYR A 288 -19.64 11.59 13.44
CA TYR A 288 -19.79 12.99 13.81
C TYR A 288 -18.44 13.59 14.21
N VAL A 289 -18.22 14.83 13.80
CA VAL A 289 -17.24 15.73 14.41
C VAL A 289 -17.86 16.31 15.68
N TYR A 290 -17.25 16.07 16.82
CA TYR A 290 -17.79 16.45 18.14
C TYR A 290 -16.97 17.54 18.85
N GLY A 291 -15.85 17.98 18.27
CA GLY A 291 -15.00 18.99 18.88
C GLY A 291 -13.67 19.22 18.18
N LEU A 292 -12.82 19.99 18.87
CA LEU A 292 -11.40 20.18 18.53
C LEU A 292 -10.54 19.76 19.72
N GLY A 293 -9.35 19.24 19.44
CA GLY A 293 -8.47 18.74 20.47
C GLY A 293 -7.12 18.32 19.95
N SER A 294 -6.35 17.68 20.81
CA SER A 294 -5.05 17.11 20.49
C SER A 294 -4.89 15.74 21.15
N MET A 295 -3.94 14.97 20.65
CA MET A 295 -3.54 13.72 21.30
C MET A 295 -2.71 14.05 22.55
N LYS A 296 -2.91 13.30 23.64
CA LYS A 296 -2.05 13.39 24.82
C LYS A 296 -0.68 12.77 24.53
N PRO A 297 0.42 13.30 25.09
CA PRO A 297 1.72 12.65 25.01
C PRO A 297 1.69 11.25 25.64
N GLY A 298 2.48 10.33 25.10
CA GLY A 298 2.63 8.98 25.66
C GLY A 298 1.48 8.01 25.35
N HIS A 299 0.62 8.32 24.38
CA HIS A 299 -0.38 7.37 23.90
C HIS A 299 0.31 6.10 23.35
N ASP A 300 -0.20 4.95 23.78
CA ASP A 300 0.22 3.64 23.31
C ASP A 300 -0.51 3.26 22.02
N PHE A 301 0.15 3.49 20.90
CA PHE A 301 -0.36 3.15 19.57
C PHE A 301 -0.51 1.63 19.32
N SER A 302 0.04 0.77 20.19
CA SER A 302 -0.13 -0.68 20.02
C SER A 302 -1.59 -1.11 20.20
N LYS A 303 -2.44 -0.27 20.80
CA LYS A 303 -3.89 -0.54 20.99
C LYS A 303 -4.71 -0.42 19.71
N GLY A 304 -4.22 0.32 18.70
CA GLY A 304 -4.92 0.50 17.42
C GLY A 304 -6.28 1.19 17.55
N GLU A 305 -6.43 2.13 18.48
CA GLU A 305 -7.72 2.81 18.78
C GLU A 305 -7.78 4.26 18.30
N LEU A 306 -6.63 4.86 17.97
CA LEU A 306 -6.52 6.28 17.64
C LEU A 306 -5.80 6.44 16.30
N PHE A 307 -6.50 7.07 15.36
CA PHE A 307 -6.01 7.30 14.00
C PHE A 307 -6.09 8.77 13.64
N GLN A 308 -5.39 9.16 12.58
CA GLN A 308 -5.41 10.53 12.07
C GLN A 308 -5.70 10.53 10.57
N VAL A 309 -6.49 11.49 10.12
CA VAL A 309 -6.65 11.84 8.71
C VAL A 309 -6.03 13.20 8.47
N ASN A 310 -5.08 13.28 7.54
CA ASN A 310 -4.49 14.54 7.10
C ASN A 310 -5.10 14.94 5.77
N PHE A 311 -5.72 16.10 5.70
CA PHE A 311 -6.06 16.77 4.45
C PHE A 311 -4.85 17.61 4.04
N THR A 312 -4.26 17.29 2.89
CA THR A 312 -2.90 17.78 2.55
C THR A 312 -2.89 18.75 1.38
N LYS A 313 -3.68 18.47 0.35
CA LYS A 313 -3.86 19.28 -0.86
C LYS A 313 -5.29 19.11 -1.34
N HIS A 314 -5.70 19.90 -2.31
CA HIS A 314 -6.98 19.71 -2.98
C HIS A 314 -7.16 18.25 -3.43
N TYR A 315 -8.28 17.66 -3.02
CA TYR A 315 -8.69 16.28 -3.29
C TYR A 315 -7.64 15.23 -2.90
N THR A 316 -6.80 15.55 -1.91
CA THR A 316 -5.72 14.68 -1.43
C THR A 316 -5.71 14.58 0.09
N TRP A 317 -5.80 13.36 0.60
CA TRP A 317 -5.72 13.09 2.04
C TRP A 317 -4.96 11.81 2.37
N GLU A 318 -4.50 11.70 3.61
CA GLU A 318 -3.73 10.57 4.13
C GLU A 318 -4.41 9.98 5.35
N PHE A 319 -4.40 8.66 5.47
CA PHE A 319 -4.76 7.93 6.68
C PHE A 319 -3.49 7.51 7.41
N VAL A 320 -3.39 7.86 8.69
CA VAL A 320 -2.16 7.81 9.48
C VAL A 320 -2.39 7.12 10.82
N HIS A 321 -1.43 6.29 11.23
CA HIS A 321 -1.37 5.66 12.54
C HIS A 321 0.07 5.67 13.06
N ALA A 322 0.29 6.03 14.33
CA ALA A 322 1.62 6.07 14.94
C ALA A 322 2.68 6.82 14.10
N GLY A 323 2.29 7.92 13.44
CA GLY A 323 3.16 8.69 12.54
C GLY A 323 3.40 8.06 11.15
N HIS A 324 2.93 6.84 10.89
CA HIS A 324 3.07 6.17 9.61
C HIS A 324 1.85 6.45 8.73
N VAL A 325 2.09 6.89 7.49
CA VAL A 325 1.03 6.98 6.48
C VAL A 325 0.71 5.56 6.01
N MET A 326 -0.52 5.12 6.23
CA MET A 326 -0.97 3.78 5.87
C MET A 326 -1.64 3.73 4.50
N MET A 327 -2.19 4.86 4.07
CA MET A 327 -2.87 5.05 2.80
C MET A 327 -2.85 6.53 2.44
N ARG A 328 -2.53 6.85 1.19
CA ARG A 328 -2.74 8.17 0.59
C ARG A 328 -3.85 8.04 -0.44
N VAL A 329 -4.76 8.99 -0.49
CA VAL A 329 -5.84 9.03 -1.47
C VAL A 329 -5.74 10.33 -2.25
N THR A 330 -5.62 10.24 -3.56
CA THR A 330 -5.49 11.39 -4.47
C THR A 330 -6.55 11.27 -5.55
N TYR A 331 -7.41 12.28 -5.71
CA TYR A 331 -8.56 12.23 -6.63
C TYR A 331 -9.43 10.97 -6.43
N GLY A 332 -9.60 10.57 -5.17
CA GLY A 332 -10.37 9.39 -4.78
C GLY A 332 -9.69 8.05 -5.05
N LEU A 333 -8.46 8.00 -5.56
CA LEU A 333 -7.71 6.77 -5.79
C LEU A 333 -6.74 6.47 -4.63
N PRO A 334 -6.92 5.34 -3.90
CA PRO A 334 -5.99 4.93 -2.84
C PRO A 334 -4.67 4.40 -3.39
N SER A 335 -3.59 4.73 -2.71
CA SER A 335 -2.27 4.16 -2.90
C SER A 335 -1.56 4.00 -1.56
N LEU A 336 -0.53 3.16 -1.52
CA LEU A 336 0.46 3.25 -0.45
C LEU A 336 1.19 4.59 -0.56
N PRO A 337 1.74 5.12 0.55
CA PRO A 337 2.68 6.22 0.45
C PRO A 337 3.80 5.83 -0.51
N LYS A 338 3.98 6.60 -1.59
CA LYS A 338 5.05 6.35 -2.55
C LYS A 338 6.39 6.44 -1.80
N GLY A 339 7.24 5.46 -2.08
CA GLY A 339 8.32 5.00 -1.21
C GLY A 339 9.12 6.08 -0.53
N GLN A 340 9.27 5.94 0.79
CA GLN A 340 10.51 6.35 1.44
C GLN A 340 11.66 5.74 0.64
N LEU A 341 12.73 6.50 0.43
CA LEU A 341 13.93 5.97 -0.18
C LEU A 341 14.37 4.74 0.63
N ASP A 342 14.49 3.58 -0.01
CA ASP A 342 14.99 2.37 0.64
C ASP A 342 16.49 2.55 0.92
N GLU A 343 16.88 2.48 2.20
CA GLU A 343 18.26 2.71 2.62
C GLU A 343 19.21 1.69 2.01
N GLN A 344 18.86 0.41 2.03
CA GLN A 344 19.74 -0.65 1.56
C GLN A 344 19.92 -0.57 0.04
N LYS A 345 18.84 -0.30 -0.69
CA LYS A 345 18.89 -0.07 -2.13
C LYS A 345 19.72 1.16 -2.47
N PHE A 346 19.53 2.28 -1.75
CA PHE A 346 20.33 3.49 -1.95
C PHE A 346 21.82 3.21 -1.72
N ARG A 347 22.17 2.51 -0.63
CA ARG A 347 23.54 2.08 -0.33
C ARG A 347 24.11 1.24 -1.46
N ASN A 348 23.37 0.23 -1.92
CA ASN A 348 23.78 -0.63 -3.03
C ASN A 348 24.00 0.17 -4.32
N ASP A 349 23.10 1.10 -4.67
CA ASP A 349 23.21 1.93 -5.86
C ASP A 349 24.42 2.89 -5.78
N ILE A 350 24.69 3.46 -4.59
CA ILE A 350 25.86 4.32 -4.34
C ILE A 350 27.16 3.52 -4.45
N CYS A 351 27.27 2.38 -3.77
CA CYS A 351 28.47 1.54 -3.79
C CYS A 351 28.73 0.95 -5.18
N HIS A 352 27.68 0.65 -5.95
CA HIS A 352 27.82 0.22 -7.34
C HIS A 352 28.27 1.35 -8.26
N THR A 353 27.79 2.58 -8.05
CA THR A 353 28.13 3.72 -8.90
C THR A 353 29.54 4.26 -8.61
N PHE A 354 29.94 4.30 -7.34
CA PHE A 354 31.20 4.88 -6.89
C PHE A 354 32.11 3.82 -6.26
N ALA A 355 32.98 3.23 -7.08
CA ALA A 355 33.91 2.21 -6.62
C ALA A 355 34.88 2.77 -5.57
N GLY A 356 34.90 2.19 -4.37
CA GLY A 356 35.81 2.57 -3.29
C GLY A 356 35.33 3.72 -2.40
N ILE A 357 34.06 4.13 -2.50
CA ILE A 357 33.46 5.05 -1.53
C ILE A 357 33.50 4.47 -0.11
N SER A 358 33.85 5.28 0.89
CA SER A 358 33.89 4.84 2.28
C SER A 358 32.48 4.73 2.88
N GLU A 359 32.28 3.78 3.79
CA GLU A 359 31.00 3.63 4.52
C GLU A 359 30.59 4.91 5.27
N GLU A 360 31.56 5.68 5.75
CA GLU A 360 31.30 6.99 6.38
C GLU A 360 30.65 7.97 5.39
N ASN A 361 31.15 8.03 4.15
CA ASN A 361 30.61 8.90 3.11
C ASN A 361 29.24 8.42 2.62
N VAL A 362 29.04 7.10 2.50
CA VAL A 362 27.72 6.52 2.20
C VAL A 362 26.70 6.93 3.27
N GLN A 363 27.07 6.81 4.55
CA GLN A 363 26.22 7.23 5.67
C GLN A 363 25.89 8.74 5.62
N LYS A 364 26.88 9.59 5.34
CA LYS A 364 26.68 11.04 5.21
C LYS A 364 25.70 11.38 4.09
N LEU A 365 25.90 10.79 2.90
CA LEU A 365 25.01 10.99 1.75
C LEU A 365 23.60 10.49 2.06
N TRP A 366 23.46 9.34 2.70
CA TRP A 366 22.16 8.82 3.14
C TRP A 366 21.44 9.82 4.05
N LEU A 367 22.09 10.36 5.08
CA LEU A 367 21.48 11.33 5.99
C LEU A 367 21.01 12.59 5.25
N LEU A 368 21.78 13.06 4.27
CA LEU A 368 21.41 14.22 3.45
C LEU A 368 20.18 13.92 2.58
N ILE A 369 20.20 12.82 1.84
CA ILE A 369 19.11 12.45 0.95
C ILE A 369 17.84 12.12 1.76
N HIS A 370 17.97 11.40 2.87
CA HIS A 370 16.86 11.10 3.77
C HIS A 370 16.16 12.37 4.24
N GLU A 371 16.91 13.43 4.55
CA GLU A 371 16.32 14.71 4.95
C GLU A 371 15.62 15.45 3.81
N VAL A 372 16.14 15.30 2.58
CA VAL A 372 15.51 15.79 1.36
C VAL A 372 14.16 15.11 1.12
N THR A 373 14.03 13.81 1.41
CA THR A 373 12.74 13.10 1.27
C THR A 373 11.59 13.69 2.10
N ARG A 374 11.92 14.47 3.14
CA ARG A 374 10.94 15.14 4.01
C ARG A 374 10.50 16.51 3.48
N LEU A 375 11.07 16.97 2.37
CA LEU A 375 10.71 18.24 1.75
C LEU A 375 9.40 18.10 0.97
N ARG A 376 8.61 19.18 0.94
CA ARG A 376 7.30 19.22 0.26
C ARG A 376 7.37 19.73 -1.19
N HIS A 377 8.54 20.14 -1.65
CA HIS A 377 8.78 20.65 -3.01
C HIS A 377 9.68 19.69 -3.80
N GLY A 378 9.51 19.69 -5.12
CA GLY A 378 10.35 18.90 -6.01
C GLY A 378 11.82 19.30 -5.84
N THR A 379 12.71 18.31 -5.76
CA THR A 379 14.13 18.53 -5.50
C THR A 379 14.96 17.62 -6.39
N MET A 380 16.09 18.11 -6.89
CA MET A 380 17.04 17.31 -7.65
C MET A 380 18.43 17.45 -7.04
N ILE A 381 19.07 16.31 -6.80
CA ILE A 381 20.45 16.25 -6.30
C ILE A 381 21.23 15.35 -7.22
N VAL A 382 22.40 15.80 -7.65
CA VAL A 382 23.35 15.02 -8.44
C VAL A 382 24.59 14.80 -7.59
N ILE A 383 24.97 13.54 -7.41
CA ILE A 383 26.21 13.13 -6.77
C ILE A 383 27.15 12.70 -7.90
N SER A 384 28.36 13.27 -7.97
CA SER A 384 29.30 13.03 -9.08
C SER A 384 30.75 13.01 -8.61
N GLU A 385 31.57 12.10 -9.15
CA GLU A 385 33.04 12.14 -8.95
C GLU A 385 33.66 13.42 -9.54
N GLY A 386 33.02 14.00 -10.57
CA GLY A 386 33.46 15.22 -11.23
C GLY A 386 32.75 16.50 -10.77
N ALA A 387 32.10 16.49 -9.60
CA ALA A 387 31.21 17.59 -9.17
C ALA A 387 31.84 18.99 -9.26
N ARG A 388 33.12 19.13 -8.90
CA ARG A 388 33.85 20.42 -9.01
C ARG A 388 34.01 20.87 -10.46
N SER A 389 34.43 19.96 -11.34
CA SER A 389 34.64 20.26 -12.76
C SER A 389 33.31 20.58 -13.45
N GLU A 390 32.26 19.83 -13.13
CA GLU A 390 30.92 20.05 -13.66
C GLU A 390 30.31 21.36 -13.15
N ALA A 391 30.54 21.73 -11.88
CA ALA A 391 30.15 23.04 -11.36
C ALA A 391 30.79 24.18 -12.18
N ALA A 392 32.09 24.07 -12.49
CA ALA A 392 32.78 25.06 -13.32
C ALA A 392 32.26 25.09 -14.77
N ARG A 393 32.01 23.91 -15.37
CA ARG A 393 31.48 23.80 -16.74
C ARG A 393 30.08 24.40 -16.86
N LEU A 394 29.22 24.15 -15.88
CA LEU A 394 27.83 24.61 -15.81
C LEU A 394 27.67 25.94 -15.06
N ALA A 395 28.75 26.71 -14.88
CA ALA A 395 28.73 27.94 -14.07
C ALA A 395 27.78 29.03 -14.60
N LYS A 396 27.39 28.98 -15.88
CA LYS A 396 26.39 29.89 -16.47
C LYS A 396 24.96 29.34 -16.40
N GLN A 397 24.80 28.09 -15.96
CA GLN A 397 23.55 27.35 -15.87
C GLN A 397 23.16 27.12 -14.39
N GLY A 398 23.86 27.72 -13.44
CA GLY A 398 23.57 27.63 -12.01
C GLY A 398 24.48 28.56 -11.22
N PHE A 399 24.52 28.39 -9.90
CA PHE A 399 25.39 29.15 -9.01
C PHE A 399 26.49 28.25 -8.46
N THR A 400 27.73 28.52 -8.87
CA THR A 400 28.91 27.86 -8.29
C THR A 400 29.15 28.33 -6.87
N LEU A 401 29.43 27.41 -5.98
CA LEU A 401 29.76 27.68 -4.59
C LEU A 401 31.26 27.49 -4.36
N ALA A 402 31.79 28.22 -3.37
CA ALA A 402 32.98 27.73 -2.69
C ALA A 402 32.62 26.37 -2.04
N PRO A 403 33.46 25.33 -2.17
CA PRO A 403 33.12 23.99 -1.67
C PRO A 403 32.69 24.03 -0.21
N VAL A 404 31.48 23.55 0.07
CA VAL A 404 30.87 23.59 1.41
C VAL A 404 30.31 22.22 1.77
N ALA A 405 30.73 21.70 2.94
CA ALA A 405 30.14 20.51 3.50
C ALA A 405 28.70 20.83 3.94
N ILE A 406 27.73 20.07 3.43
CA ILE A 406 26.32 20.30 3.74
C ILE A 406 25.90 19.48 4.95
N SER A 407 25.10 20.10 5.83
CA SER A 407 24.35 19.40 6.87
C SER A 407 22.87 19.20 6.47
N PRO A 408 22.16 18.24 7.08
CA PRO A 408 20.70 18.10 7.02
C PRO A 408 19.87 19.37 7.14
N SER A 409 20.27 20.33 7.99
CA SER A 409 19.53 21.58 8.15
C SER A 409 19.82 22.54 7.00
N PHE A 410 21.04 22.54 6.47
CA PHE A 410 21.47 23.44 5.41
C PHE A 410 20.95 23.03 4.04
N ILE A 411 20.79 21.73 3.77
CA ILE A 411 20.25 21.24 2.49
C ILE A 411 18.83 21.75 2.22
N ARG A 412 18.03 21.96 3.28
CA ARG A 412 16.67 22.50 3.19
C ARG A 412 16.63 23.94 2.66
N LEU A 413 17.67 24.73 2.95
CA LEU A 413 17.77 26.10 2.47
C LEU A 413 18.15 26.12 0.99
N LEU A 414 19.12 25.30 0.60
CA LEU A 414 19.67 25.29 -0.76
C LEU A 414 18.69 24.72 -1.79
N THR A 415 17.81 23.82 -1.37
CA THR A 415 16.80 23.16 -2.22
C THR A 415 15.58 24.02 -2.51
N GLN A 416 15.50 25.25 -1.99
CA GLN A 416 14.46 26.22 -2.35
C GLN A 416 14.67 26.84 -3.74
N ILE A 417 15.89 26.77 -4.28
CA ILE A 417 16.20 27.27 -5.62
C ILE A 417 15.88 26.18 -6.64
N ASP A 418 15.18 26.55 -7.71
CA ASP A 418 14.91 25.66 -8.83
C ASP A 418 16.20 25.20 -9.53
N GLY A 419 16.28 23.92 -9.83
CA GLY A 419 17.44 23.28 -10.46
C GLY A 419 18.00 22.15 -9.59
N ALA A 420 19.21 21.70 -9.93
CA ALA A 420 19.90 20.63 -9.22
C ALA A 420 20.93 21.18 -8.22
N LEU A 421 21.12 20.46 -7.11
CA LEU A 421 22.31 20.58 -6.27
C LEU A 421 23.37 19.61 -6.79
N LEU A 422 24.62 20.06 -6.86
CA LEU A 422 25.74 19.24 -7.32
C LEU A 422 26.71 18.95 -6.17
N LEU A 423 26.71 17.69 -5.73
CA LEU A 423 27.51 17.17 -4.63
C LEU A 423 28.62 16.25 -5.15
N ASP A 424 29.76 16.24 -4.47
CA ASP A 424 30.74 15.15 -4.63
C ASP A 424 30.42 13.95 -3.73
N THR A 425 31.23 12.90 -3.85
CA THR A 425 31.11 11.65 -3.09
C THR A 425 31.41 11.81 -1.60
N GLU A 426 31.93 12.96 -1.15
CA GLU A 426 32.17 13.28 0.26
C GLU A 426 31.01 14.06 0.90
N GLY A 427 30.00 14.42 0.10
CA GLY A 427 28.87 15.25 0.54
C GLY A 427 29.17 16.75 0.53
N THR A 428 30.21 17.18 -0.17
CA THR A 428 30.55 18.60 -0.37
C THR A 428 29.81 19.13 -1.58
N CYS A 429 29.16 20.28 -1.44
CA CYS A 429 28.42 20.94 -2.50
C CYS A 429 29.30 21.93 -3.26
N HIS A 430 29.22 21.85 -4.59
CA HIS A 430 29.98 22.69 -5.51
C HIS A 430 29.10 23.65 -6.31
N ALA A 431 27.80 23.34 -6.47
CA ALA A 431 26.86 24.25 -7.15
C ALA A 431 25.41 24.00 -6.73
N ILE A 432 24.57 25.04 -6.88
CA ILE A 432 23.13 25.01 -6.60
C ILE A 432 22.35 25.64 -7.76
N GLY A 433 21.07 25.26 -7.90
CA GLY A 433 20.21 25.77 -8.97
C GLY A 433 20.73 25.42 -10.37
N VAL A 434 21.42 24.29 -10.51
CA VAL A 434 22.05 23.89 -11.77
C VAL A 434 21.01 23.36 -12.74
N ILE A 435 20.92 23.95 -13.92
CA ILE A 435 20.16 23.44 -15.06
C ILE A 435 21.03 22.41 -15.76
N LEU A 436 20.70 21.13 -15.54
CA LEU A 436 21.42 20.03 -16.16
C LEU A 436 21.18 19.97 -17.66
N ASP A 437 22.25 19.77 -18.42
CA ASP A 437 22.22 19.44 -19.84
C ASP A 437 22.16 17.94 -20.06
N GLY A 438 22.18 17.52 -21.33
CA GLY A 438 22.18 16.10 -21.72
C GLY A 438 21.46 15.86 -23.04
N LEU A 439 21.84 14.78 -23.72
CA LEU A 439 21.21 14.37 -24.98
C LEU A 439 19.89 13.65 -24.71
N ALA A 440 19.01 13.59 -25.71
CA ALA A 440 17.79 12.79 -25.62
C ALA A 440 18.13 11.32 -25.33
N SER A 441 17.31 10.69 -24.50
CA SER A 441 17.49 9.31 -24.04
C SER A 441 16.24 8.49 -24.36
N GLU A 442 16.44 7.25 -24.79
CA GLU A 442 15.38 6.24 -24.96
C GLU A 442 14.72 5.86 -23.63
N ARG A 443 15.35 6.17 -22.49
CA ARG A 443 14.79 6.00 -21.13
C ARG A 443 13.95 7.20 -20.69
N GLY A 444 13.86 8.25 -21.51
CA GLY A 444 12.95 9.36 -21.29
C GLY A 444 11.49 8.90 -21.30
N ASP A 445 10.66 9.49 -20.44
CA ASP A 445 9.24 9.16 -20.35
C ASP A 445 8.42 10.46 -20.39
N ALA A 446 7.65 10.65 -21.46
CA ALA A 446 6.83 11.83 -21.67
C ALA A 446 5.72 11.99 -20.61
N ALA A 447 5.32 10.91 -19.92
CA ALA A 447 4.37 10.98 -18.81
C ALA A 447 5.02 11.53 -17.52
N ARG A 448 6.34 11.72 -17.50
CA ARG A 448 7.11 12.16 -16.34
C ARG A 448 7.52 13.63 -16.48
N GLY A 449 7.70 14.29 -15.32
CA GLY A 449 8.06 15.70 -15.27
C GLY A 449 9.47 16.02 -15.77
N ALA A 450 9.70 17.30 -16.10
CA ALA A 450 10.96 17.80 -16.65
C ALA A 450 12.19 17.44 -15.78
N ARG A 451 12.06 17.50 -14.44
CA ARG A 451 13.16 17.13 -13.53
C ARG A 451 13.61 15.68 -13.73
N TYR A 452 12.67 14.74 -13.78
CA TYR A 452 12.98 13.32 -13.99
C TYR A 452 13.69 13.09 -15.33
N ASN A 453 13.16 13.67 -16.40
CA ASN A 453 13.75 13.51 -17.74
C ASN A 453 15.10 14.24 -17.88
N SER A 454 15.31 15.39 -17.26
CA SER A 454 16.62 16.04 -17.22
C SER A 454 17.66 15.22 -16.48
N ALA A 455 17.30 14.60 -15.35
CA ALA A 455 18.21 13.75 -14.59
C ALA A 455 18.65 12.51 -15.38
N ILE A 456 17.73 11.84 -16.12
CA ILE A 456 18.09 10.71 -16.99
C ILE A 456 19.09 11.14 -18.06
N ARG A 457 18.77 12.20 -18.80
CA ARG A 457 19.60 12.70 -19.89
C ARG A 457 21.01 13.05 -19.41
N TYR A 458 21.10 13.73 -18.26
CA TYR A 458 22.37 14.11 -17.67
C TYR A 458 23.19 12.89 -17.23
N VAL A 459 22.58 11.98 -16.45
CA VAL A 459 23.28 10.82 -15.89
C VAL A 459 23.82 9.89 -17.00
N GLU A 460 23.09 9.72 -18.10
CA GLU A 460 23.52 8.86 -19.21
C GLU A 460 24.58 9.48 -20.11
N THR A 461 24.62 10.82 -20.20
CA THR A 461 25.57 11.53 -21.08
C THR A 461 26.76 12.10 -20.33
N SER A 462 26.75 12.04 -19.00
CA SER A 462 27.86 12.48 -18.15
C SER A 462 29.12 11.66 -18.42
N ILE A 463 30.24 12.36 -18.58
CA ILE A 463 31.57 11.74 -18.67
C ILE A 463 32.07 11.23 -17.31
N TYR A 464 31.47 11.70 -16.22
CA TYR A 464 31.76 11.27 -14.87
C TYR A 464 30.75 10.24 -14.41
N ARG A 465 31.19 9.30 -13.56
CA ARG A 465 30.27 8.47 -12.79
C ARG A 465 29.45 9.38 -11.90
N CYS A 466 28.14 9.28 -12.03
CA CYS A 466 27.22 10.10 -11.27
C CYS A 466 25.90 9.37 -11.06
N LEU A 467 25.18 9.85 -10.05
CA LEU A 467 23.88 9.37 -9.64
C LEU A 467 23.00 10.59 -9.35
N ALA A 468 21.78 10.59 -9.85
CA ALA A 468 20.82 11.65 -9.58
C ALA A 468 19.68 11.13 -8.69
N VAL A 469 19.35 11.89 -7.66
CA VAL A 469 18.16 11.69 -6.82
C VAL A 469 17.15 12.77 -7.17
N VAL A 470 15.98 12.34 -7.65
CA VAL A 470 14.86 13.22 -8.01
C VAL A 470 13.72 12.96 -7.05
N LEU A 471 13.37 13.96 -6.26
CA LEU A 471 12.13 14.03 -5.50
C LEU A 471 11.11 14.83 -6.31
N SER A 472 9.96 14.25 -6.59
CA SER A 472 8.85 14.94 -7.23
C SER A 472 7.94 15.65 -6.22
N GLU A 473 7.13 16.59 -6.71
CA GLU A 473 6.16 17.32 -5.88
C GLU A 473 5.01 16.44 -5.37
N ASP A 474 4.79 15.28 -5.99
CA ASP A 474 3.88 14.22 -5.52
C ASP A 474 4.56 13.23 -4.56
N GLY A 475 5.80 13.51 -4.14
CA GLY A 475 6.54 12.75 -3.13
C GLY A 475 7.20 11.47 -3.62
N LEU A 476 7.23 11.23 -4.92
CA LEU A 476 7.95 10.09 -5.51
C LEU A 476 9.45 10.40 -5.55
N ILE A 477 10.25 9.45 -5.07
CA ILE A 477 11.70 9.54 -5.10
C ILE A 477 12.24 8.58 -6.15
N ASN A 478 13.12 9.06 -7.01
CA ASN A 478 13.81 8.28 -8.01
C ASN A 478 15.32 8.45 -7.86
N VAL A 479 15.99 7.33 -7.63
CA VAL A 479 17.43 7.21 -7.79
C VAL A 479 17.71 6.77 -9.22
N ILE A 480 18.49 7.57 -9.95
CA ILE A 480 18.80 7.39 -11.37
C ILE A 480 20.31 7.22 -11.50
N ARG A 481 20.72 6.10 -12.08
CA ARG A 481 22.11 5.77 -12.41
C ARG A 481 22.26 5.46 -13.90
N ALA A 482 23.49 5.59 -14.40
CA ALA A 482 23.86 5.12 -15.72
C ALA A 482 23.80 3.58 -15.75
N VAL A 483 23.49 3.02 -16.92
CA VAL A 483 23.38 1.56 -17.12
C VAL A 483 24.75 0.95 -17.28
#